data_AF-A0A8B6BVY5-F1
#
_entry.id   AF-A0A8B6BVY5-F1
#
_cell.length_a   1.000
_cell.length_b   1.000
_cell.length_c   1.000
_cell.angle_alpha   90.00
_cell.angle_beta   90.00
_cell.angle_gamma   90.00
#
_symmetry.space_group_name_H-M   'P 1'
#
loop_
_entity.id
_entity.type
_entity.pdbx_description
1 polymer ?
#
loop_
_entity_poly.entity_id
_entity_poly.type
_entity_poly.pdbx_seq_one_letter_code
_entity_poly.pdbx_strand_id
1 'polypeptide(L)'
;MISHRHAKANNKHVPSYDQNQPINHVMYLDANNLYGWAMSQALPVEGFRWINDSEIENLNICDIADDSENGYILEVDLEYPRELHDDHSEYIHLLQKN
;
A
#
# COMPACT_ATOMS: atom_id res chain seq x y z
N MET A 1 8.41 -10.51 -6.45
CA MET A 1 8.11 -10.38 -5.00
C MET A 1 9.00 -9.30 -4.40
N ILE A 2 8.49 -8.09 -4.16
CA ILE A 2 9.29 -6.94 -3.69
C ILE A 2 9.70 -7.08 -2.21
N SER A 3 8.91 -7.77 -1.39
CA SER A 3 9.24 -8.04 0.02
C SER A 3 9.69 -9.48 0.22
N HIS A 4 10.99 -9.73 0.06
CA HIS A 4 11.62 -10.93 0.61
C HIS A 4 11.99 -10.67 2.07
N ARG A 5 11.65 -11.62 2.98
CA ARG A 5 12.04 -11.55 4.40
C ARG A 5 13.54 -11.35 4.59
N HIS A 6 14.33 -11.78 3.62
CA HIS A 6 15.77 -11.58 3.57
C HIS A 6 16.17 -11.22 2.14
N ALA A 7 16.86 -10.10 2.00
CA ALA A 7 17.52 -9.69 0.76
C ALA A 7 19.01 -9.48 1.05
N LYS A 8 19.88 -9.94 0.14
CA LYS A 8 21.32 -9.78 0.24
C LYS A 8 21.84 -9.16 -1.04
N ALA A 9 22.54 -8.04 -0.91
CA ALA A 9 23.18 -7.39 -2.03
C ALA A 9 24.40 -8.21 -2.52
N ASN A 10 24.59 -8.28 -3.83
CA ASN A 10 25.77 -8.80 -4.50
C ASN A 10 26.38 -7.69 -5.36
N ASN A 11 27.28 -6.89 -4.81
CA ASN A 11 28.01 -5.88 -5.56
C ASN A 11 29.45 -5.76 -5.06
N LYS A 12 30.32 -5.12 -5.86
CA LYS A 12 31.76 -5.06 -5.61
C LYS A 12 32.16 -4.34 -4.31
N HIS A 13 31.22 -3.66 -3.66
CA HIS A 13 31.47 -2.90 -2.42
C HIS A 13 31.21 -3.72 -1.16
N VAL A 14 30.66 -4.94 -1.26
CA VAL A 14 30.42 -5.82 -0.10
C VAL A 14 31.45 -6.96 -0.02
N PRO A 15 31.89 -7.36 1.19
CA PRO A 15 32.90 -8.41 1.35
C PRO A 15 32.51 -9.79 0.79
N SER A 16 31.21 -10.07 0.70
CA SER A 16 30.68 -11.35 0.21
C SER A 16 30.33 -11.34 -1.28
N TYR A 17 30.98 -10.47 -2.08
CA TYR A 17 30.75 -10.39 -3.52
C TYR A 17 31.13 -11.70 -4.21
N ASP A 18 30.22 -12.21 -5.04
CA ASP A 18 30.45 -13.37 -5.90
C ASP A 18 30.35 -12.94 -7.37
N GLN A 19 31.47 -13.08 -8.09
CA GLN A 19 31.56 -12.77 -9.53
C GLN A 19 30.69 -13.66 -10.42
N ASN A 20 30.32 -14.85 -9.92
CA ASN A 20 29.48 -15.80 -10.67
C ASN A 20 27.98 -15.49 -10.51
N GLN A 21 27.61 -14.53 -9.66
CA GLN A 21 26.23 -14.11 -9.47
C GLN A 21 25.96 -12.73 -10.08
N PRO A 22 24.71 -12.45 -10.51
CA PRO A 22 24.32 -11.14 -11.01
C PRO A 22 24.60 -10.04 -10.00
N ILE A 23 25.05 -8.88 -10.48
CA ILE A 23 25.24 -7.70 -9.63
C ILE A 23 23.87 -7.13 -9.24
N ASN A 24 23.65 -6.88 -7.96
CA ASN A 24 22.45 -6.22 -7.45
C ASN A 24 22.75 -5.32 -6.23
N HIS A 25 21.80 -4.44 -5.93
CA HIS A 25 21.89 -3.46 -4.85
C HIS A 25 20.63 -3.54 -3.99
N VAL A 26 20.78 -3.29 -2.70
CA VAL A 26 19.65 -3.14 -1.77
C VAL A 26 19.53 -1.65 -1.46
N MET A 27 18.32 -1.11 -1.64
CA MET A 27 18.00 0.26 -1.29
C MET A 27 17.51 0.31 0.17
N TYR A 28 18.09 1.21 0.97
CA TYR A 28 17.63 1.47 2.33
C TYR A 28 16.84 2.77 2.33
N LEU A 29 15.52 2.66 2.43
CA LEU A 29 14.61 3.79 2.55
C LEU A 29 14.01 3.77 3.95
N ASP A 30 14.04 4.91 4.62
CA ASP A 30 13.38 5.12 5.90
C ASP A 30 12.61 6.44 5.85
N ALA A 31 11.40 6.44 6.40
CA ALA A 31 10.55 7.61 6.49
C ALA A 31 10.78 8.32 7.83
N ASN A 32 11.51 9.44 7.79
CA ASN A 32 11.70 10.28 8.97
C ASN A 32 10.35 10.79 9.50
N ASN A 33 10.02 10.44 10.75
CA ASN A 33 8.77 10.84 11.42
C ASN A 33 7.49 10.39 10.69
N LEU A 34 7.45 9.12 10.26
CA LEU A 34 6.28 8.53 9.59
C LEU A 34 4.96 8.81 10.31
N TYR A 35 4.89 8.61 11.63
CA TYR A 35 3.67 8.85 12.40
C TYR A 35 3.29 10.32 12.44
N GLY A 36 4.24 11.23 12.64
CA GLY A 36 3.94 12.67 12.65
C GLY A 36 3.47 13.16 11.29
N TRP A 37 4.06 12.65 10.20
CA TRP A 37 3.59 12.94 8.84
C TRP A 37 2.17 12.43 8.62
N ALA A 38 1.87 11.19 9.03
CA ALA A 38 0.54 10.60 8.93
C ALA A 38 -0.51 11.35 9.77
N MET A 39 -0.15 11.77 10.99
CA MET A 39 -1.02 12.58 11.86
C MET A 39 -1.22 14.01 11.36
N SER A 40 -0.39 14.48 10.42
CA SER A 40 -0.55 15.79 9.78
C SER A 40 -1.45 15.74 8.53
N GLN A 41 -1.91 14.55 8.13
CA GLN A 41 -2.86 14.40 7.02
C GLN A 41 -4.28 14.76 7.46
N ALA A 42 -5.19 14.93 6.50
CA ALA A 42 -6.62 15.05 6.78
C ALA A 42 -7.13 13.72 7.36
N LEU A 43 -7.46 13.70 8.66
CA LEU A 43 -7.92 12.51 9.36
C LEU A 43 -9.37 12.69 9.81
N PRO A 44 -10.22 11.66 9.73
CA PRO A 44 -11.58 11.71 10.24
C PRO A 44 -11.56 11.80 11.78
N VAL A 45 -12.18 12.85 12.32
CA VAL A 45 -12.19 13.13 13.77
C VAL A 45 -13.57 12.94 14.40
N GLU A 46 -14.66 13.20 13.68
CA GLU A 46 -16.03 13.11 14.19
C GLU A 46 -17.05 12.95 13.04
N GLY A 47 -18.35 12.91 13.37
CA GLY A 47 -19.43 12.89 12.37
C GLY A 47 -19.69 11.54 11.71
N PHE A 48 -19.17 10.45 12.26
CA PHE A 48 -19.36 9.11 11.72
C PHE A 48 -20.84 8.73 11.64
N ARG A 49 -21.30 8.41 10.43
CA ARG A 49 -22.62 7.87 10.18
C ARG A 49 -22.58 6.91 8.99
N TRP A 50 -23.57 6.04 8.93
CA TRP A 50 -23.86 5.29 7.71
C TRP A 50 -24.52 6.20 6.67
N ILE A 51 -24.14 6.00 5.41
CA ILE A 51 -24.80 6.62 4.26
C ILE A 51 -25.95 5.73 3.79
N ASN A 52 -27.00 6.34 3.24
CA ASN A 52 -28.15 5.59 2.72
C ASN A 52 -27.92 5.15 1.25
N ASP A 53 -28.78 4.26 0.75
CA ASP A 53 -28.65 3.69 -0.60
C ASP A 53 -28.57 4.75 -1.70
N SER A 54 -29.35 5.84 -1.60
CA SER A 54 -29.32 6.92 -2.59
C SER A 54 -28.01 7.70 -2.54
N GLU A 55 -27.41 7.88 -1.37
CA GLU A 55 -26.08 8.49 -1.24
C GLU A 55 -24.99 7.58 -1.81
N ILE A 56 -25.10 6.26 -1.63
CA ILE A 56 -24.19 5.27 -2.20
C ILE A 56 -24.25 5.30 -3.73
N GLU A 57 -25.44 5.29 -4.31
CA GLU A 57 -25.64 5.29 -5.76
C GLU A 57 -25.03 6.52 -6.46
N ASN A 58 -24.96 7.65 -5.76
CA ASN A 58 -24.40 8.90 -6.26
C ASN A 58 -22.94 9.12 -5.85
N LEU A 59 -22.33 8.20 -5.11
CA LEU A 59 -20.96 8.32 -4.62
C LEU A 59 -19.96 7.89 -5.70
N ASN A 60 -19.17 8.83 -6.21
CA ASN A 60 -17.97 8.52 -6.99
C ASN A 60 -16.71 8.78 -6.18
N ILE A 61 -16.12 7.72 -5.62
CA ILE A 61 -14.96 7.80 -4.73
C ILE A 61 -13.73 8.38 -5.46
N CYS A 62 -13.60 8.13 -6.77
CA CYS A 62 -12.45 8.59 -7.56
C CYS A 62 -12.42 10.11 -7.78
N ASP A 63 -13.54 10.80 -7.55
CA ASP A 63 -13.65 12.25 -7.75
C ASP A 63 -13.45 13.04 -6.44
N ILE A 64 -13.27 12.35 -5.32
CA ILE A 64 -13.13 12.96 -4.00
C ILE A 64 -11.66 13.29 -3.76
N ALA A 65 -11.36 14.55 -3.39
CA ALA A 65 -10.02 14.96 -3.03
C ALA A 65 -9.57 14.34 -1.70
N ASP A 66 -8.28 14.01 -1.59
CA ASP A 66 -7.68 13.43 -0.38
C ASP A 66 -7.85 14.31 0.87
N ASP A 67 -7.98 15.63 0.69
CA ASP A 67 -8.17 16.64 1.74
C ASP A 67 -9.61 17.19 1.80
N SER A 68 -10.57 16.46 1.23
CA SER A 68 -11.99 16.77 1.33
C SER A 68 -12.45 16.91 2.79
N GLU A 69 -13.40 17.82 3.04
CA GLU A 69 -14.02 18.01 4.36
C GLU A 69 -14.70 16.71 4.86
N ASN A 70 -15.28 15.94 3.95
CA ASN A 70 -15.90 14.65 4.26
C ASN A 70 -15.04 13.50 3.72
N GLY A 71 -14.71 12.56 4.60
CA GLY A 71 -14.03 11.30 4.28
C GLY A 71 -14.99 10.10 4.31
N TYR A 72 -14.58 9.00 3.67
CA TYR A 72 -15.39 7.78 3.53
C TYR A 72 -14.60 6.55 3.97
N ILE A 73 -15.26 5.67 4.73
CA ILE A 73 -14.74 4.34 5.09
C ILE A 73 -15.60 3.32 4.35
N LEU A 74 -14.95 2.45 3.57
CA LEU A 74 -15.63 1.53 2.68
C LEU A 74 -15.43 0.10 3.16
N GLU A 75 -16.53 -0.61 3.35
CA GLU A 75 -16.55 -2.07 3.45
C GLU A 75 -17.02 -2.61 2.10
N VAL A 76 -16.15 -3.34 1.41
CA VAL A 76 -16.41 -3.82 0.05
C VAL A 76 -15.98 -5.28 -0.10
N ASP A 77 -16.76 -6.01 -0.89
CA ASP A 77 -16.32 -7.26 -1.48
C ASP A 77 -15.51 -6.95 -2.74
N LEU A 78 -14.31 -7.53 -2.84
CA LEU A 78 -13.39 -7.24 -3.93
C LEU A 78 -13.12 -8.51 -4.72
N GLU A 79 -13.53 -8.52 -5.99
CA GLU A 79 -13.16 -9.58 -6.92
C GLU A 79 -11.82 -9.21 -7.56
N TYR A 80 -10.83 -10.10 -7.41
CA TYR A 80 -9.48 -9.85 -7.89
C TYR A 80 -9.11 -10.83 -9.01
N PRO A 81 -9.01 -10.38 -10.28
CA PRO A 81 -8.85 -11.26 -11.44
C PRO A 81 -7.60 -12.15 -11.34
N ARG A 82 -7.75 -13.45 -11.62
CA ARG A 82 -6.70 -14.46 -11.43
C ARG A 82 -5.47 -14.20 -12.29
N GLU A 83 -5.68 -13.67 -13.48
CA GLU A 83 -4.63 -13.31 -14.43
C GLU A 83 -3.67 -12.24 -13.88
N LEU A 84 -4.11 -11.42 -12.92
CA LEU A 84 -3.28 -10.38 -12.28
C LEU A 84 -2.56 -10.88 -11.02
N HIS A 85 -2.77 -12.14 -10.61
CA HIS A 85 -2.21 -12.65 -9.35
C HIS A 85 -0.69 -12.77 -9.41
N ASP A 86 -0.15 -13.25 -10.52
CA ASP A 86 1.29 -13.40 -10.69
C ASP A 86 1.97 -12.03 -10.84
N ASP A 87 1.38 -11.15 -11.65
CA ASP A 87 1.91 -9.80 -11.91
C ASP A 87 1.91 -8.93 -10.65
N HIS A 88 0.88 -9.03 -9.81
CA HIS A 88 0.78 -8.25 -8.57
C HIS A 88 1.17 -9.04 -7.32
N SER A 89 1.81 -10.20 -7.47
CA SER A 89 2.35 -11.02 -6.38
C SER A 89 3.36 -10.27 -5.48
N GLU A 90 3.73 -9.05 -5.88
CA GLU A 90 4.73 -8.22 -5.25
C GLU A 90 4.17 -7.30 -4.15
N TYR A 91 2.86 -7.02 -4.16
CA TYR A 91 2.19 -6.12 -3.21
C TYR A 91 0.94 -6.78 -2.61
N ILE A 92 1.14 -7.72 -1.69
CA ILE A 92 0.02 -8.29 -0.92
C ILE A 92 -0.37 -7.29 0.17
N HIS A 93 -1.40 -6.49 -0.09
CA HIS A 93 -2.08 -5.67 0.94
C HIS A 93 -3.48 -6.20 1.30
N LEU A 94 -3.92 -7.30 0.67
CA LEU A 94 -5.19 -7.92 0.97
C LEU A 94 -5.01 -8.97 2.07
N LEU A 95 -5.37 -8.61 3.30
CA LEU A 95 -5.56 -9.57 4.38
C LEU A 95 -6.84 -10.37 4.07
N GLN A 96 -6.69 -11.56 3.50
CA GLN A 96 -7.78 -12.54 3.50
C GLN A 96 -8.04 -12.92 4.96
N LYS A 97 -9.16 -12.45 5.52
CA LYS A 97 -9.67 -12.98 6.80
C LYS A 97 -10.13 -14.42 6.54
N ASN A 98 -9.44 -15.37 7.18
CA ASN A 98 -9.87 -16.78 7.27
C ASN A 98 -11.10 -16.93 8.17
#